data_AF-A0A7C1V756-F1
#
_entry.id   AF-A0A7C1V756-F1
#
_cell.length_a   1.000
_cell.length_b   1.000
_cell.length_c   1.000
_cell.angle_alpha   90.00
_cell.angle_beta   90.00
_cell.angle_gamma   90.00
#
_symmetry.space_group_name_H-M   'P 1'
#
loop_
_entity.id
_entity.type
_entity.pdbx_description
1 polymer ?
#
loop_
_entity_poly.entity_id
_entity_poly.type
_entity_poly.pdbx_seq_one_letter_code
_entity_poly.pdbx_strand_id
1 'polypeptide(L)' 'MGFREYINQIDEKGSLQKVDLEVSKKLEISGILKEMEPTPVLFNKVKESEFRVAGNI' A
#
# COMPACT_ATOMS: atom_id res chain seq x y z
N MET A 1 14.09 -14.26 4.74
CA MET A 1 13.48 -13.25 3.87
C MET A 1 12.72 -12.27 4.75
N GLY A 2 13.07 -10.98 4.71
CA GLY A 2 12.40 -9.94 5.46
C GLY A 2 11.20 -9.36 4.72
N PHE A 3 10.30 -8.69 5.43
CA PHE A 3 9.12 -8.02 4.85
C PHE A 3 9.50 -7.07 3.70
N ARG A 4 10.59 -6.31 3.85
CA ARG A 4 11.07 -5.39 2.81
C ARG A 4 11.51 -6.11 1.53
N GLU A 5 12.14 -7.27 1.67
CA GLU A 5 12.56 -8.08 0.51
C GLU A 5 11.33 -8.63 -0.22
N TYR A 6 10.32 -9.08 0.51
CA TYR A 6 9.06 -9.53 -0.08
C TYR A 6 8.35 -8.41 -0.86
N ILE A 7 8.24 -7.22 -0.27
CA ILE A 7 7.66 -6.04 -0.94
C ILE A 7 8.41 -5.72 -2.24
N ASN A 8 9.75 -5.72 -2.21
CA ASN A 8 10.53 -5.46 -3.40
C ASN A 8 10.30 -6.53 -4.48
N GLN A 9 10.19 -7.80 -4.10
CA GLN A 9 9.93 -8.87 -5.07
C GLN A 9 8.57 -8.76 -5.75
N ILE A 10 7.51 -8.40 -5.03
CA ILE A 10 6.18 -8.23 -5.64
C ILE A 10 6.10 -6.95 -6.47
N ASP A 11 6.88 -5.93 -6.12
CA ASP A 11 7.06 -4.70 -6.90
C ASP A 11 7.78 -4.97 -8.23
N GLU A 12 8.89 -5.70 -8.21
CA GLU A 12 9.63 -6.11 -9.41
C GLU A 12 8.78 -7.00 -10.35
N LYS A 13 7.84 -7.76 -9.79
CA LYS A 13 6.87 -8.57 -10.56
C LYS A 13 5.68 -7.75 -11.10
N GLY A 14 5.59 -6.46 -10.77
CA GLY A 14 4.47 -5.60 -11.15
C GLY A 14 3.14 -5.95 -10.48
N SER A 15 3.17 -6.72 -9.39
CA SER A 15 1.98 -7.15 -8.64
C SER A 15 1.63 -6.22 -7.48
N LEU A 16 2.48 -5.24 -7.17
CA LEU A 16 2.25 -4.23 -6.14
C LEU A 16 1.79 -2.92 -6.76
N GLN A 17 0.63 -2.42 -6.32
CA GLN A 17 0.19 -1.08 -6.69
C GLN A 17 0.67 -0.02 -5.72
N LYS A 18 1.17 1.10 -6.25
CA LYS A 18 1.68 2.23 -5.47
C LYS A 18 0.75 3.41 -5.56
N VAL A 19 0.38 3.96 -4.40
CA VAL A 19 -0.42 5.17 -4.30
C VAL A 19 0.47 6.30 -3.76
N ASP A 20 0.89 7.18 -4.67
CA ASP A 20 1.73 8.35 -4.39
C ASP A 20 0.94 9.63 -4.10
N LEU A 21 -0.39 9.54 -4.21
CA LEU A 21 -1.33 10.56 -3.80
C LEU A 21 -1.46 10.58 -2.27
N GLU A 22 -1.71 11.76 -1.72
CA GLU A 22 -1.85 11.96 -0.30
C GLU A 22 -3.21 11.41 0.20
N VAL A 23 -3.17 10.36 1.01
CA VAL A 23 -4.37 9.66 1.53
C VAL A 23 -4.50 9.77 3.04
N SER A 24 -5.72 9.81 3.54
CA SER A 24 -6.05 9.80 4.96
C SER A 24 -6.18 8.37 5.48
N LYS A 25 -5.71 8.14 6.70
CA LYS A 25 -6.03 6.91 7.44
C LYS A 25 -7.51 6.81 7.83
N LYS A 26 -8.25 7.92 7.79
CA LYS A 26 -9.68 7.95 8.12
C LYS A 26 -10.49 7.54 6.89
N LEU A 27 -10.81 6.24 6.83
CA LEU A 27 -11.72 5.62 5.86
C LEU A 27 -11.24 5.58 4.40
N GLU A 28 -10.39 6.51 3.94
CA GLU A 28 -9.88 6.52 2.56
C GLU A 28 -9.04 5.27 2.27
N ILE A 29 -8.04 4.97 3.12
CA ILE A 29 -7.21 3.75 2.96
C ILE A 29 -8.08 2.49 2.97
N SER A 30 -9.03 2.35 3.91
CA SER A 30 -9.90 1.16 3.96
C SER A 30 -10.82 1.05 2.74
N GLY A 31 -11.31 2.17 2.21
CA GLY A 31 -12.12 2.18 0.99
C GLY A 31 -11.32 1.75 -0.23
N ILE A 32 -10.12 2.30 -0.39
CA ILE A 32 -9.20 1.93 -1.49
C ILE A 32 -8.79 0.46 -1.37
N LEU A 33 -8.42 -0.01 -0.17
CA LEU A 33 -8.08 -1.41 0.03
C LEU A 33 -9.24 -2.33 -0.34
N LYS A 34 -10.47 -1.98 0.03
CA LYS A 34 -11.65 -2.79 -0.29
C LYS A 34 -11.93 -2.89 -1.79
N GLU A 35 -11.77 -1.80 -2.52
CA GLU A 35 -11.96 -1.77 -3.98
C GLU A 35 -10.84 -2.53 -4.70
N MET A 36 -9.62 -2.47 -4.17
CA MET A 36 -8.43 -3.08 -4.78
C MET A 36 -8.26 -4.55 -4.42
N GLU A 37 -9.07 -5.13 -3.53
CA GLU A 37 -8.98 -6.55 -3.15
C GLU A 37 -9.04 -7.46 -4.40
N PRO A 38 -8.12 -8.44 -4.56
CA PRO A 38 -7.08 -8.89 -3.63
C PRO A 38 -5.67 -8.31 -3.91
N THR A 39 -5.56 -7.22 -4.69
CA THR A 39 -4.29 -6.66 -5.16
C THR A 39 -3.53 -5.98 -4.00
N PRO A 40 -2.25 -6.29 -3.80
CA PRO A 40 -1.39 -5.60 -2.84
C PRO A 40 -1.23 -4.11 -3.17
N VAL A 41 -1.33 -3.26 -2.14
CA VAL A 41 -1.21 -1.80 -2.28
C VAL A 41 -0.23 -1.23 -1.27
N LEU A 42 0.63 -0.32 -1.73
CA LEU A 42 1.55 0.49 -0.91
C LEU A 42 1.18 1.98 -1.01
N PHE A 43 0.75 2.56 0.09
CA PHE A 43 0.47 3.98 0.24
C PHE A 43 1.74 4.71 0.70
N ASN A 44 2.30 5.55 -0.17
CA ASN A 44 3.56 6.24 0.09
C ASN A 44 3.38 7.54 0.90
N LYS A 45 2.20 8.17 0.84
CA LYS A 45 1.91 9.43 1.53
C LYS A 45 0.62 9.34 2.33
N VAL A 46 0.73 9.30 3.66
CA VAL A 46 -0.42 9.23 4.56
C VAL A 46 -0.51 10.50 5.39
N LYS A 47 -1.61 11.25 5.29
CA LYS A 47 -1.79 12.58 5.91
C LYS A 47 -1.44 12.61 7.40
N GLU A 48 -1.82 11.56 8.12
CA GLU A 48 -1.68 11.49 9.57
C GLU A 48 -0.56 10.57 10.04
N SER A 49 0.42 10.27 9.18
CA SER A 49 1.52 9.36 9.47
C SER A 49 2.77 9.63 8.63
N GLU A 50 3.93 9.73 9.27
CA GLU A 50 5.24 9.75 8.62
C GLU A 50 5.61 8.38 8.00
N PHE A 51 4.90 7.32 8.39
CA PHE A 51 5.10 5.98 7.88
C PHE A 51 4.18 5.69 6.70
N ARG A 52 4.75 4.96 5.73
CA ARG A 52 4.03 4.32 4.64
C ARG A 52 3.16 3.18 5.16
N VAL A 53 2.04 2.95 4.51
CA VAL A 53 1.11 1.87 4.86
C VAL A 53 1.06 0.89 3.71
N ALA A 54 1.15 -0.40 4.02
CA ALA A 54 0.96 -1.46 3.04
C ALA A 54 -0.26 -2.29 3.46
N GLY A 55 -1.08 -2.70 2.48
CA GLY A 55 -2.28 -3.49 2.73
C GLY A 55 -2.57 -4.45 1.57
N ASN A 56 -3.53 -5.35 1.78
CA ASN A 56 -3.83 -6.48 0.88
C ASN A 56 -2.58 -7.31 0.53
N ILE A 57 -1.69 -7.50 1.52
CA ILE A 57 -0.45 -8.27 1.39
C ILE A 57 -0.68 -9.76 1.62
#